data_AF-X6DGA6-F1
#
_entry.id   AF-X6DGA6-F1
#
_cell.length_a   1.000
_cell.length_b   1.000
_cell.length_c   1.000
_cell.angle_alpha   90.00
_cell.angle_beta   90.00
_cell.angle_gamma   90.00
#
_symmetry.space_group_name_H-M   'P 1'
#
loop_
_entity.id
_entity.type
_entity.pdbx_description
1 polymer ?
#
loop_
_entity_poly.entity_id
_entity_poly.type
_entity_poly.pdbx_seq_one_letter_code
_entity_poly.pdbx_strand_id
1 'polypeptide(L)'
;MNAAADHSTWKQTYTGRAFPMTAFTALDIDLHGDVAEGLARICRFGGAVPGNPYSVAQHCVVGADAALEETRDANVAAYFLLHDAHEFVFGDMTKPAMPTSRPISCCTTRMNSSSAT
;
A
#
# COMPACT_ATOMS: atom_id res chain seq x y z
N MET A 1 -0.29 21.96 -25.39
CA MET A 1 0.26 22.67 -24.21
C MET A 1 0.97 21.62 -23.37
N ASN A 2 2.29 21.47 -23.52
CA ASN A 2 3.07 20.60 -22.66
C ASN A 2 3.23 21.33 -21.33
N ALA A 3 2.38 21.01 -20.35
CA ALA A 3 2.66 21.38 -18.98
C ALA A 3 3.98 20.70 -18.62
N ALA A 4 5.04 21.50 -18.39
CA ALA A 4 6.24 20.97 -17.77
C ALA A 4 5.81 20.25 -16.49
N ALA A 5 6.22 18.99 -16.32
CA ALA A 5 5.81 18.18 -15.20
C ALA A 5 6.06 18.95 -13.90
N ASP A 6 4.99 19.27 -13.18
CA ASP A 6 5.08 19.96 -11.90
C ASP A 6 5.59 18.97 -10.86
N HIS A 7 6.88 19.06 -10.56
CA HIS A 7 7.56 18.25 -9.56
C HIS A 7 7.55 18.91 -8.17
N SER A 8 6.72 19.94 -7.94
CA SER A 8 6.56 20.56 -6.62
C SER A 8 6.07 19.57 -5.57
N THR A 9 5.28 18.58 -5.98
CA THR A 9 4.78 17.50 -5.12
C THR A 9 5.66 16.27 -5.29
N TRP A 10 6.50 15.99 -4.30
CA TRP A 10 7.47 14.90 -4.34
C TRP A 10 7.53 14.11 -3.02
N LYS A 11 8.06 12.90 -3.10
CA LYS A 11 8.33 12.01 -1.97
C LYS A 11 9.79 11.61 -1.96
N GLN A 12 10.40 11.56 -0.78
CA GLN A 12 11.75 11.01 -0.64
C GLN A 12 11.72 9.48 -0.78
N THR A 13 12.56 8.94 -1.65
CA THR A 13 12.75 7.49 -1.79
C THR A 13 13.89 6.97 -0.92
N TYR A 14 14.03 5.64 -0.85
CA TYR A 14 15.07 5.02 -0.04
C TYR A 14 16.48 5.34 -0.57
N THR A 15 16.66 5.38 -1.88
CA THR A 15 17.94 5.77 -2.49
C THR A 15 18.26 7.26 -2.33
N GLY A 16 17.42 8.03 -1.63
CA GLY A 16 17.60 9.46 -1.41
C GLY A 16 17.17 10.34 -2.58
N ARG A 17 16.39 9.81 -3.53
CA ARG A 17 15.88 10.59 -4.67
C ARG A 17 14.59 11.31 -4.29
N ALA A 18 14.34 12.45 -4.92
CA ALA A 18 13.04 13.11 -4.88
C ALA A 18 12.17 12.53 -5.99
N PHE A 19 11.27 11.61 -5.64
CA PHE A 19 10.36 10.98 -6.58
C PHE A 19 9.14 11.89 -6.82
N PRO A 20 8.83 12.26 -8.07
CA PRO A 20 7.67 13.09 -8.37
C PRO A 20 6.40 12.27 -8.13
N MET A 21 5.51 12.75 -7.27
CA MET A 21 4.24 12.07 -7.01
C MET A 21 3.21 12.33 -8.12
N THR A 22 3.43 13.37 -8.91
CA THR A 22 2.63 13.78 -10.06
C THR A 22 3.44 13.59 -11.34
N ALA A 23 2.80 13.08 -12.39
CA ALA A 23 3.39 12.95 -13.73
C ALA A 23 4.69 12.10 -13.84
N PHE A 24 4.87 11.09 -12.98
CA PHE A 24 5.97 10.13 -13.14
C PHE A 24 5.76 9.18 -14.33
N THR A 25 6.86 8.73 -14.93
CA THR A 25 6.88 7.74 -16.01
C THR A 25 7.40 6.39 -15.51
N ALA A 26 7.24 5.33 -16.31
CA ALA A 26 7.76 4.01 -15.96
C ALA A 26 9.29 3.99 -15.76
N LEU A 27 10.03 4.91 -16.40
CA LEU A 27 11.48 5.02 -16.26
C LEU A 27 11.92 5.65 -14.93
N ASP A 28 11.02 6.35 -14.24
CA ASP A 28 11.29 6.97 -12.95
C ASP A 28 11.19 5.96 -11.79
N ILE A 29 10.61 4.78 -12.04
CA ILE A 29 10.35 3.75 -11.03
C ILE A 29 11.52 2.77 -10.95
N ASP A 30 12.21 2.76 -9.81
CA ASP A 30 13.23 1.76 -9.49
C ASP A 30 12.62 0.61 -8.68
N LEU A 31 12.34 -0.50 -9.36
CA LEU A 31 11.76 -1.70 -8.75
C LEU A 31 12.66 -2.34 -7.69
N HIS A 32 13.97 -2.29 -7.88
CA HIS A 32 14.93 -3.05 -7.06
C HIS A 32 15.37 -2.28 -5.83
N GLY A 33 15.64 -0.99 -5.96
CA GLY A 33 16.05 -0.14 -4.85
C GLY A 33 14.84 0.41 -4.10
N ASP A 34 14.08 1.29 -4.76
CA ASP A 34 13.07 2.12 -4.10
C ASP A 34 11.76 1.37 -3.80
N VAL A 35 11.25 0.58 -4.75
CA VAL A 35 9.98 -0.14 -4.55
C VAL A 35 10.16 -1.26 -3.54
N ALA A 36 11.14 -2.15 -3.74
CA ALA A 36 11.35 -3.28 -2.83
C ALA A 36 11.56 -2.82 -1.38
N GLU A 37 12.41 -1.84 -1.15
CA GLU A 37 12.70 -1.32 0.19
C GLU A 37 11.52 -0.52 0.76
N GLY A 38 10.80 0.23 -0.07
CA GLY A 38 9.57 0.91 0.32
C GLY A 38 8.51 -0.07 0.81
N LEU A 39 8.23 -1.12 0.04
CA LEU A 39 7.25 -2.16 0.39
C LEU A 39 7.68 -2.99 1.61
N ALA A 40 8.99 -3.20 1.82
CA ALA A 40 9.50 -3.93 2.98
C ALA A 40 9.24 -3.21 4.30
N ARG A 41 9.09 -1.88 4.27
CA ARG A 41 8.89 -1.02 5.45
C ARG A 41 7.42 -0.71 5.73
N ILE A 42 6.53 -0.99 4.77
CA ILE A 42 5.08 -0.80 4.95
C ILE A 42 4.50 -2.06 5.59
N CYS A 43 3.82 -1.90 6.72
CA CYS A 43 3.19 -2.99 7.47
C CYS A 43 1.73 -3.17 7.05
N ARG A 44 1.35 -4.39 6.67
CA ARG A 44 -0.06 -4.76 6.47
C ARG A 44 -0.81 -4.80 7.80
N PHE A 45 -2.13 -4.66 7.72
CA PHE A 45 -3.03 -4.63 8.88
C PHE A 45 -2.69 -3.52 9.89
N GLY A 46 -1.99 -2.47 9.45
CA GLY A 46 -1.49 -1.42 10.33
C GLY A 46 -0.50 -1.94 11.40
N GLY A 47 0.15 -3.08 11.16
CA GLY A 47 1.08 -3.69 12.12
C GLY A 47 0.41 -4.45 13.27
N ALA A 48 -0.92 -4.65 13.24
CA ALA A 48 -1.65 -5.42 14.25
C ALA A 48 -1.50 -6.95 14.09
N VAL A 49 -0.27 -7.41 13.81
CA VAL A 49 0.08 -8.83 13.68
C VAL A 49 0.93 -9.24 14.88
N PRO A 50 0.63 -10.37 15.55
CA PRO A 50 1.45 -10.85 16.66
C PRO A 50 2.89 -11.13 16.23
N GLY A 51 3.86 -10.64 16.99
CA GLY A 51 5.28 -10.85 16.72
C GLY A 51 5.85 -9.79 15.78
N ASN A 52 6.44 -10.22 14.65
CA ASN A 52 7.09 -9.31 13.71
C ASN A 52 6.05 -8.71 12.74
N PRO A 53 6.17 -7.43 12.37
CA PRO A 53 5.28 -6.83 11.39
C PRO A 53 5.30 -7.62 10.07
N TYR A 54 4.10 -7.85 9.53
CA TYR A 54 3.93 -8.47 8.22
C TYR A 54 3.99 -7.36 7.15
N SER A 55 5.07 -7.35 6.36
CA SER A 55 5.28 -6.29 5.37
C SER A 55 4.54 -6.55 4.06
N VAL A 56 4.31 -5.49 3.29
CA VAL A 56 3.74 -5.59 1.94
C VAL A 56 4.67 -6.36 1.02
N ALA A 57 5.99 -6.18 1.14
CA ALA A 57 6.95 -6.98 0.38
C ALA A 57 6.81 -8.48 0.67
N GLN A 58 6.67 -8.85 1.94
CA GLN A 58 6.46 -10.25 2.33
C GLN A 58 5.14 -10.79 1.77
N HIS A 59 4.07 -9.99 1.77
CA HIS A 59 2.80 -10.34 1.15
C HIS A 59 2.94 -10.65 -0.35
N CYS A 60 3.64 -9.78 -1.09
CA CYS A 60 3.81 -9.94 -2.53
C CYS A 60 4.61 -11.20 -2.88
N VAL A 61 5.71 -11.47 -2.17
CA VAL A 61 6.55 -12.67 -2.42
C VAL A 61 5.79 -13.94 -2.09
N VAL A 62 5.17 -14.03 -0.91
CA VAL A 62 4.44 -15.25 -0.50
C VAL A 62 3.28 -15.53 -1.45
N GLY A 63 2.55 -14.50 -1.89
CA GLY A 63 1.47 -14.70 -2.83
C GLY A 63 1.93 -15.02 -4.26
N ALA A 64 3.08 -14.49 -4.69
CA ALA A 64 3.68 -14.85 -5.97
C ALA A 64 4.14 -16.32 -5.99
N ASP A 65 4.76 -16.80 -4.90
CA ASP A 65 5.14 -18.21 -4.75
C ASP A 65 3.92 -19.12 -4.79
N ALA A 66 2.85 -18.78 -4.06
CA ALA A 66 1.59 -19.52 -4.08
C ALA A 66 0.94 -19.51 -5.48
N ALA A 67 0.93 -18.36 -6.16
CA ALA A 67 0.41 -18.27 -7.52
C ALA A 67 1.22 -19.13 -8.50
N LEU A 68 2.54 -19.19 -8.34
CA LEU A 68 3.41 -20.04 -9.15
C LEU A 68 3.15 -21.53 -8.90
N GLU A 69 2.95 -21.92 -7.64
CA GLU A 69 2.65 -23.30 -7.27
C GLU A 69 1.29 -23.76 -7.85
N GLU A 70 0.26 -22.92 -7.74
CA GLU A 70 -1.10 -23.23 -8.18
C GLU A 70 -1.26 -23.18 -9.70
N THR A 71 -0.72 -22.15 -10.35
CA THR A 71 -0.95 -21.92 -11.80
C THR A 71 0.16 -22.48 -12.68
N ARG A 72 1.36 -22.68 -12.14
CA ARG A 72 2.58 -23.01 -12.88
C ARG A 72 2.93 -21.99 -13.97
N ASP A 73 2.34 -20.80 -13.92
CA ASP A 73 2.59 -19.70 -14.86
C ASP A 73 3.38 -18.58 -14.18
N ALA A 74 4.60 -18.36 -14.69
CA ALA A 74 5.47 -17.31 -14.22
C ALA A 74 4.90 -15.89 -14.43
N ASN A 75 4.06 -15.69 -15.45
CA ASN A 75 3.44 -14.38 -15.69
C ASN A 75 2.41 -14.05 -14.62
N VAL A 76 1.60 -15.03 -14.21
CA VAL A 76 0.62 -14.85 -13.13
C VAL A 76 1.33 -14.54 -11.81
N ALA A 77 2.40 -15.27 -11.51
CA ALA A 77 3.24 -15.00 -10.35
C ALA A 77 3.86 -13.59 -10.40
N ALA A 78 4.36 -13.15 -11.56
CA ALA A 78 4.91 -11.81 -11.74
C ALA A 78 3.85 -10.70 -11.58
N TYR A 79 2.64 -10.91 -12.10
CA TYR A 79 1.52 -10.00 -11.90
C TYR A 79 1.14 -9.90 -10.43
N PHE A 80 1.12 -11.02 -9.71
CA PHE A 80 0.89 -11.01 -8.27
C PHE A 80 2.02 -10.28 -7.54
N LEU A 81 3.28 -10.48 -7.92
CA LEU A 81 4.41 -9.81 -7.27
C LEU A 81 4.34 -8.27 -7.36
N LEU A 82 3.83 -7.75 -8.48
CA LEU A 82 3.78 -6.31 -8.75
C LEU A 82 2.44 -5.63 -8.45
N HIS A 83 1.40 -6.38 -8.04
CA HIS A 83 0.05 -5.82 -7.90
C HIS A 83 -0.03 -4.66 -6.89
N ASP A 84 0.67 -4.80 -5.76
CA ASP A 84 0.74 -3.79 -4.69
C ASP A 84 1.96 -2.87 -4.83
N ALA A 85 2.67 -2.89 -5.96
CA ALA A 85 3.83 -2.03 -6.17
C ALA A 85 3.47 -0.55 -5.93
N HIS A 86 2.30 -0.11 -6.39
CA HIS A 86 1.81 1.27 -6.20
C HIS A 86 1.74 1.74 -4.73
N GLU A 87 1.66 0.82 -3.75
CA GLU A 87 1.69 1.14 -2.32
C GLU A 87 3.03 1.78 -1.90
N PHE A 88 4.12 1.60 -2.67
CA PHE A 88 5.38 2.29 -2.40
C PHE A 88 5.24 3.82 -2.47
N VAL A 89 4.30 4.35 -3.27
CA VAL A 89 4.05 5.79 -3.39
C VAL A 89 3.10 6.25 -2.28
N PHE A 90 1.95 5.59 -2.15
CA PHE A 90 0.81 6.05 -1.35
C PHE A 90 0.72 5.46 0.07
N GLY A 91 1.34 4.30 0.31
CA GLY A 91 1.21 3.50 1.54
C GLY A 91 0.06 2.48 1.50
N ASP A 92 0.09 1.51 2.42
CA ASP A 92 -0.98 0.51 2.60
C ASP A 92 -2.20 1.16 3.24
N MET A 93 -3.32 1.17 2.52
CA MET A 93 -4.61 1.59 3.05
C MET A 93 -5.38 0.36 3.53
N THR A 94 -5.52 0.23 4.85
CA THR A 94 -6.28 -0.89 5.42
C THR A 94 -7.72 -0.93 4.89
N LYS A 95 -8.21 -2.12 4.52
CA LYS A 95 -9.54 -2.33 3.93
C LYS A 95 -10.74 -1.65 4.64
N PRO A 96 -10.82 -1.51 5.98
CA PRO A 96 -11.93 -0.79 6.61
C PRO A 96 -11.85 0.75 6.48
N ALA A 97 -10.69 1.31 6.11
CA ALA A 97 -10.54 2.73 5.80
C ALA A 97 -11.09 3.09 4.39
N MET A 98 -11.20 2.10 3.50
CA MET A 98 -12.02 2.24 2.30
C MET A 98 -13.48 2.40 2.73
N PRO A 99 -14.22 3.38 2.20
CA PRO A 99 -15.55 3.71 2.69
C PRO A 99 -16.51 2.52 2.50
N THR A 100 -16.59 1.68 3.52
CA THR A 100 -17.80 0.90 3.75
C THR A 100 -18.87 1.92 4.09
N SER A 101 -19.90 2.00 3.25
CA SER A 101 -20.98 2.99 3.30
C SER A 101 -21.90 2.82 4.52
N ARG A 102 -21.34 2.57 5.71
CA ARG A 102 -22.06 2.49 6.97
C ARG A 102 -21.60 3.68 7.83
N PRO A 103 -22.44 4.71 7.98
CA PRO A 103 -22.06 5.85 8.81
C PRO A 103 -21.78 5.39 10.24
N ILE A 104 -20.68 5.91 10.80
CA ILE A 104 -20.24 5.78 12.21
C ILE A 104 -21.32 6.28 13.20
N SER A 105 -22.44 6.83 12.70
CA SER A 105 -23.61 7.27 13.45
C SER A 105 -24.17 6.24 14.44
N CYS A 106 -24.01 4.93 14.20
CA CYS A 106 -24.49 3.89 15.13
C CYS A 106 -23.81 3.95 16.52
N CYS A 107 -22.55 4.40 16.60
CA CYS A 107 -21.82 4.46 17.88
C CYS A 107 -22.19 5.67 18.74
N THR A 108 -22.73 6.75 18.16
CA THR A 108 -23.04 7.96 18.94
C THR A 108 -24.31 7.80 19.79
N THR A 109 -25.26 6.94 19.39
CA THR A 109 -26.52 6.77 20.13
C THR A 109 -26.35 6.02 21.47
N ARG A 110 -25.26 5.26 21.66
CA ARG A 110 -25.05 4.48 22.90
C ARG A 110 -24.49 5.29 24.08
N MET A 111 -24.03 6.53 23.86
CA MET A 111 -23.47 7.36 24.94
C MET A 111 -24.50 8.24 25.67
N ASN A 112 -25.75 8.35 25.18
CA ASN A 112 -26.74 9.28 25.75
C ASN A 112 -27.85 8.64 26.60
N SER A 113 -27.81 7.34 26.88
CA SER A 113 -28.87 6.66 27.66
C SER A 113 -28.48 6.33 29.12
N SER A 114 -27.43 6.95 29.66
CA SER A 114 -26.96 6.69 31.03
C SER A 114 -26.98 7.96 31.87
N SER A 115 -28.13 8.61 32.00
CA SER A 115 -28.39 9.70 32.96
C SER A 115 -29.90 9.91 33.11
N ALA A 116 -30.58 9.01 33.83
CA ALA A 116 -31.92 9.26 34.36
C ALA A 116 -32.16 8.31 35.56
N THR A 117 -31.72 8.78 36.72
CA THR A 117 -32.22 8.40 38.05
C THR A 117 -32.76 9.68 38.68
#